data_AF-A0A316AR63-F1
#
_entry.id   AF-A0A316AR63-F1
#
_cell.length_a   1.000
_cell.length_b   1.000
_cell.length_c   1.000
_cell.angle_alpha   90.00
_cell.angle_beta   90.00
_cell.angle_gamma   90.00
#
_symmetry.space_group_name_H-M   'P 1'
#
loop_
_entity.id
_entity.type
_entity.pdbx_description
1 polymer ?
#
loop_
_entity_poly.entity_id
_entity_poly.type
_entity_poly.pdbx_seq_one_letter_code
_entity_poly.pdbx_strand_id
1 'polypeptide(L)'
;MINQLDEIKDTIMRYLETRLDLFKIETRGRIEQAIVMVVYGILLYSIVLVGLTLGTVLLANYLNERLDSAYLGYVIILGIVLLKLIVWVVFRKWTMRVLGGIIATFMSKKEE
;
A
#
# COMPACT_ATOMS: atom_id res chain seq x y z
N MET A 1 21.78 51.80 -16.53
CA MET A 1 22.09 50.35 -16.46
C MET A 1 21.46 49.66 -15.24
N ILE A 2 21.23 50.34 -14.12
CA ILE A 2 20.62 49.74 -12.90
C ILE A 2 19.13 49.37 -13.10
N ASN A 3 18.34 50.20 -13.80
CA ASN A 3 16.90 49.92 -14.04
C ASN A 3 16.61 48.63 -14.83
N GLN A 4 17.51 48.21 -15.73
CA GLN A 4 17.29 47.01 -16.55
C GLN A 4 17.46 45.72 -15.72
N LEU A 5 18.32 45.76 -14.70
CA LEU A 5 18.50 44.66 -13.75
C LEU A 5 17.26 44.48 -12.86
N ASP A 6 16.63 45.57 -12.44
CA ASP A 6 15.38 45.52 -11.68
C ASP A 6 14.22 44.96 -12.53
N GLU A 7 14.12 45.36 -13.80
CA GLU A 7 13.07 44.89 -14.72
C GLU A 7 13.18 43.38 -15.02
N ILE A 8 14.41 42.88 -15.19
CA ILE A 8 14.68 41.44 -15.37
C ILE A 8 14.37 40.66 -14.09
N LYS A 9 14.76 41.20 -12.93
CA LYS A 9 14.48 40.60 -11.63
C LYS A 9 12.97 40.50 -11.37
N ASP A 10 12.22 41.55 -11.71
CA ASP A 10 10.77 41.59 -11.51
C ASP A 10 10.03 40.60 -12.44
N THR A 11 10.53 40.45 -13.67
CA THR A 11 10.03 39.45 -14.62
C THR A 11 10.31 38.02 -14.15
N ILE A 12 11.52 37.75 -13.64
CA ILE A 12 11.90 36.43 -13.10
C ILE A 12 11.11 36.12 -11.82
N MET A 13 10.91 37.11 -10.94
CA MET A 13 10.05 36.99 -9.75
C MET A 13 8.63 36.59 -10.15
N ARG A 14 7.99 37.32 -11.07
CA ARG A 14 6.64 37.00 -11.56
C ARG A 14 6.55 35.60 -12.16
N TYR A 15 7.57 35.18 -12.90
CA TYR A 15 7.61 33.85 -13.49
C TYR A 15 7.77 32.75 -12.43
N LEU A 16 8.63 32.95 -11.43
CA LEU A 16 8.81 32.04 -10.30
C LEU A 16 7.54 31.95 -9.45
N GLU A 17 6.88 33.07 -9.20
CA GLU A 17 5.63 33.15 -8.44
C GLU A 17 4.52 32.36 -9.16
N THR A 18 4.38 32.53 -10.48
CA THR A 18 3.44 31.76 -11.30
C THR A 18 3.77 30.25 -11.30
N ARG A 19 5.05 29.88 -11.38
CA ARG A 19 5.51 28.47 -11.29
C ARG A 19 5.20 27.85 -9.93
N LEU A 20 5.40 28.61 -8.85
CA LEU A 20 5.12 28.16 -7.48
C LEU A 20 3.62 27.98 -7.23
N ASP A 21 2.79 28.86 -7.78
CA ASP A 21 1.33 28.71 -7.72
C ASP A 21 0.84 27.49 -8.49
N LEU A 22 1.36 27.28 -9.72
CA LEU A 22 1.09 26.06 -10.49
C LEU A 22 1.51 24.80 -9.72
N PHE A 23 2.70 24.82 -9.11
CA PHE A 23 3.21 23.70 -8.31
C PHE A 23 2.31 23.42 -7.09
N LYS A 24 1.82 24.46 -6.41
CA LYS A 24 0.91 24.34 -5.27
C LYS A 24 -0.44 23.73 -5.66
N ILE A 25 -0.97 24.10 -6.83
CA ILE A 25 -2.22 23.55 -7.35
C ILE A 25 -2.03 22.07 -7.75
N GLU A 26 -0.97 21.74 -8.47
CA GLU A 26 -0.69 20.36 -8.88
C GLU A 26 -0.43 19.46 -7.65
N THR A 27 0.31 19.95 -6.66
CA THR A 27 0.60 19.22 -5.42
C THR A 27 -0.68 18.96 -4.63
N ARG A 28 -1.61 19.93 -4.55
CA ARG A 28 -2.92 19.74 -3.93
C ARG A 28 -3.72 18.64 -4.61
N GLY A 29 -3.83 18.66 -5.94
CA GLY A 29 -4.56 17.63 -6.69
C GLY A 29 -3.97 16.22 -6.49
N ARG A 30 -2.63 16.11 -6.49
CA ARG A 30 -1.92 14.84 -6.22
C ARG A 30 -2.17 14.34 -4.80
N ILE A 31 -2.15 15.24 -3.81
CA ILE A 31 -2.40 14.90 -2.40
C ILE A 31 -3.85 14.45 -2.21
N GLU A 32 -4.82 15.17 -2.77
CA GLU A 32 -6.23 14.80 -2.71
C GLU A 32 -6.47 13.41 -3.30
N GLN A 33 -5.92 13.15 -4.49
CA GLN A 33 -6.04 11.84 -5.13
C GLN A 33 -5.35 10.72 -4.33
N ALA A 34 -4.19 10.99 -3.75
CA ALA A 34 -3.48 10.04 -2.89
C ALA A 34 -4.28 9.72 -1.61
N ILE A 35 -4.87 10.73 -0.97
CA ILE A 35 -5.70 10.55 0.22
C ILE A 35 -6.93 9.70 -0.12
N VAL A 36 -7.64 10.01 -1.20
CA VAL A 36 -8.81 9.23 -1.64
C VAL A 36 -8.42 7.78 -1.91
N MET A 37 -7.30 7.54 -2.59
CA MET A 37 -6.80 6.19 -2.85
C MET A 37 -6.47 5.43 -1.56
N VAL A 38 -5.81 6.07 -0.60
CA VAL A 38 -5.49 5.46 0.70
C VAL A 38 -6.76 5.14 1.48
N VAL A 39 -7.70 6.08 1.57
CA VAL A 39 -8.97 5.88 2.28
C VAL A 39 -9.75 4.72 1.67
N TYR A 40 -9.89 4.70 0.34
CA TYR A 40 -10.56 3.61 -0.36
C TYR A 40 -9.84 2.27 -0.16
N GLY A 41 -8.50 2.28 -0.19
CA GLY A 41 -7.69 1.10 0.10
C GLY A 41 -7.91 0.56 1.51
N ILE A 42 -8.00 1.43 2.52
CA ILE A 42 -8.28 1.04 3.91
C ILE A 42 -9.69 0.45 4.03
N LEU A 43 -10.68 1.04 3.38
CA LEU A 43 -12.07 0.54 3.39
C LEU A 43 -12.17 -0.84 2.72
N LEU A 44 -11.54 -1.04 1.57
CA LEU A 44 -11.52 -2.36 0.93
C LEU A 44 -10.78 -3.38 1.79
N TYR A 45 -9.63 -2.99 2.34
CA TYR A 45 -8.85 -3.86 3.22
C TYR A 45 -9.64 -4.28 4.45
N SER A 46 -10.42 -3.38 5.06
CA SER A 46 -11.25 -3.71 6.21
C SER A 46 -12.37 -4.70 5.87
N ILE A 47 -13.05 -4.53 4.72
CA ILE A 47 -14.08 -5.47 4.25
C ILE A 47 -13.48 -6.86 4.03
N VAL A 48 -12.32 -6.93 3.36
CA VAL A 48 -11.63 -8.20 3.09
C VAL A 48 -11.21 -8.86 4.40
N LEU A 49 -10.66 -8.10 5.36
CA LEU A 49 -10.29 -8.63 6.66
C LEU A 49 -11.50 -9.21 7.41
N VAL A 50 -12.63 -8.50 7.44
CA VAL A 50 -13.85 -8.99 8.08
C VAL A 50 -14.35 -10.26 7.40
N GLY A 51 -14.37 -10.31 6.07
CA GLY A 51 -14.77 -11.50 5.33
C GLY A 51 -13.85 -12.68 5.60
N LEU A 52 -12.53 -12.44 5.66
CA LEU A 52 -11.54 -13.47 5.92
C LEU A 52 -11.64 -14.02 7.34
N THR A 53 -11.79 -13.15 8.36
CA THR A 53 -11.94 -13.59 9.75
C THR A 53 -13.20 -14.43 9.91
N LEU A 54 -14.35 -13.95 9.42
CA LEU A 54 -15.60 -14.71 9.45
C LEU A 54 -15.48 -16.05 8.70
N GLY A 55 -14.86 -16.05 7.52
CA GLY A 55 -14.61 -17.27 6.75
C GLY A 55 -13.75 -18.29 7.51
N THR A 56 -12.69 -17.84 8.19
CA THR A 56 -11.86 -18.74 9.02
C THR A 56 -12.60 -19.26 10.24
N VAL A 57 -13.44 -18.46 10.90
CA VAL A 57 -14.28 -18.90 12.02
C VAL A 57 -15.30 -19.93 11.55
N LEU A 58 -15.94 -19.72 10.39
CA LEU A 58 -16.88 -20.67 9.82
C LEU A 58 -16.21 -22.01 9.50
N LEU A 59 -15.02 -21.97 8.88
CA LEU A 59 -14.23 -23.18 8.63
C LEU A 59 -13.81 -23.88 9.91
N ALA A 60 -13.41 -23.12 10.95
CA ALA A 60 -13.07 -23.66 12.25
C ALA A 60 -14.26 -24.40 12.87
N ASN A 61 -15.45 -23.80 12.80
CA ASN A 61 -16.66 -24.37 13.34
C ASN A 61 -17.08 -25.64 12.60
N TYR A 62 -16.97 -25.64 11.27
CA TYR A 62 -17.19 -26.85 10.47
C TYR A 62 -16.22 -27.98 10.86
N LEU A 63 -14.96 -27.64 11.12
CA LEU A 63 -13.97 -28.62 11.58
C LEU A 63 -14.27 -29.11 13.00
N ASN A 64 -14.71 -28.22 13.90
CA ASN A 64 -15.13 -28.60 15.26
C ASN A 64 -16.25 -29.63 15.25
N GLU A 65 -17.27 -29.44 14.42
CA GLU A 65 -18.39 -30.37 14.27
C GLU A 65 -17.92 -31.74 13.76
N ARG A 66 -16.96 -31.77 12.82
CA ARG A 66 -16.38 -33.02 12.29
C ARG A 66 -15.46 -33.74 13.27
N LEU A 67 -14.79 -33.02 14.16
CA LEU A 67 -13.90 -33.58 15.17
C LEU A 67 -14.60 -33.85 16.52
N ASP A 68 -15.92 -33.63 16.60
CA ASP A 68 -16.73 -33.78 17.81
C ASP A 68 -16.13 -33.03 19.03
N SER A 69 -15.54 -31.86 18.76
CA SER A 69 -14.84 -31.08 19.76
C SER A 69 -15.02 -29.59 19.53
N ALA A 70 -15.40 -28.87 20.59
CA ALA A 70 -15.72 -27.44 20.51
C ALA A 70 -14.54 -26.52 20.17
N TYR A 71 -13.29 -26.99 20.28
CA TYR A 71 -12.11 -26.13 20.19
C TYR A 71 -11.03 -26.59 19.20
N LEU A 72 -11.00 -27.87 18.81
CA LEU A 72 -9.89 -28.44 18.02
C LEU A 72 -9.76 -27.82 16.63
N GLY A 73 -10.86 -27.46 15.99
CA GLY A 73 -10.89 -26.77 14.70
C GLY A 73 -10.20 -25.40 14.73
N TYR A 74 -10.37 -24.63 15.82
CA TYR A 74 -9.66 -23.37 16.00
C TYR A 74 -8.15 -23.59 16.19
N VAL A 75 -7.75 -24.61 16.97
CA VAL A 75 -6.34 -24.94 17.23
C VAL A 75 -5.63 -25.38 15.94
N ILE A 76 -6.29 -26.19 15.11
CA ILE A 76 -5.73 -26.64 13.82
C ILE A 76 -5.51 -25.45 12.88
N ILE A 77 -6.49 -24.57 12.74
CA ILE A 77 -6.37 -23.38 11.88
C ILE A 77 -5.27 -22.45 12.40
N LEU A 78 -5.21 -22.23 13.72
CA LEU A 78 -4.16 -21.44 14.34
C LEU A 78 -2.78 -22.06 14.10
N GLY A 79 -2.64 -23.38 14.21
CA GLY A 79 -1.43 -24.12 13.88
C GLY A 79 -1.00 -23.91 12.42
N ILE A 80 -1.92 -24.01 11.48
CA ILE A 80 -1.64 -23.78 10.04
C ILE A 80 -1.18 -22.34 9.79
N VAL A 81 -1.83 -21.36 10.42
CA VAL A 81 -1.46 -19.94 10.28
C VAL A 81 -0.06 -19.68 10.86
N LEU A 82 0.25 -20.23 12.02
CA LEU A 82 1.59 -20.13 12.62
C LEU A 82 2.65 -20.81 11.75
N LEU A 83 2.36 -21.97 11.18
CA LEU A 83 3.29 -22.69 10.32
C LEU A 83 3.59 -21.89 9.04
N LYS A 84 2.56 -21.30 8.41
CA LYS A 84 2.74 -20.36 7.29
C LYS A 84 3.60 -19.16 7.69
N LEU A 85 3.39 -18.61 8.89
CA LEU A 85 4.16 -17.48 9.41
C LEU A 85 5.63 -17.85 9.62
N ILE A 86 5.91 -19.02 10.19
CA ILE A 86 7.27 -19.54 10.38
C ILE A 86 7.95 -19.72 9.02
N VAL A 87 7.29 -20.35 8.05
CA VAL A 87 7.81 -20.51 6.69
C VAL A 87 8.13 -19.13 6.10
N TRP A 88 7.22 -18.17 6.19
CA TRP A 88 7.46 -16.84 5.66
C TRP A 88 8.66 -16.13 6.31
N VAL A 89 8.82 -16.24 7.63
CA VAL A 89 9.96 -15.67 8.36
C VAL A 89 11.29 -16.32 7.95
N VAL A 90 11.31 -17.65 7.82
CA VAL A 90 12.50 -18.41 7.37
C VAL A 90 12.88 -18.04 5.94
N PHE A 91 11.89 -17.92 5.06
CA PHE A 91 12.10 -17.58 3.65
C PHE A 91 12.17 -16.07 3.39
N ARG A 92 12.14 -15.21 4.42
CA ARG A 92 12.16 -13.75 4.30
C ARG A 92 13.29 -13.23 3.41
N LYS A 93 14.49 -13.83 3.49
CA LYS A 93 15.65 -13.45 2.66
C LYS A 93 15.47 -13.80 1.18
N TRP A 94 14.67 -14.81 0.87
CA TRP A 94 14.36 -15.21 -0.50
C TRP A 94 13.20 -14.39 -1.05
N THR A 95 12.12 -14.20 -0.27
CA THR A 95 10.96 -13.40 -0.68
C THR A 95 11.33 -11.94 -0.95
N MET A 96 12.19 -11.33 -0.12
CA MET A 96 12.72 -9.98 -0.37
C MET A 96 13.48 -9.87 -1.70
N ARG A 97 14.25 -10.91 -2.08
CA ARG A 97 14.98 -10.94 -3.36
C ARG A 97 14.05 -11.09 -4.56
N VAL A 98 13.03 -11.94 -4.45
CA VAL A 98 12.04 -12.14 -5.51
C VAL A 98 11.17 -10.89 -5.70
N LEU A 99 10.69 -10.28 -4.61
CA LEU A 99 9.92 -9.04 -4.66
C LEU A 99 10.75 -7.88 -5.24
N GLY A 100 12.03 -7.77 -4.85
CA GLY A 100 12.95 -6.79 -5.43
C GLY A 100 13.15 -6.98 -6.93
N GLY A 101 13.27 -8.24 -7.39
CA GLY A 101 13.36 -8.56 -8.82
C GLY A 101 12.11 -8.20 -9.61
N ILE A 102 10.92 -8.49 -9.08
CA ILE A 102 9.64 -8.17 -9.74
C ILE A 102 9.46 -6.66 -9.87
N ILE A 103 9.73 -5.91 -8.79
CA ILE A 103 9.58 -4.44 -8.79
C ILE A 103 10.57 -3.80 -9.77
N ALA A 104 11.81 -4.29 -9.85
CA ALA A 104 12.80 -3.79 -10.81
C ALA A 104 12.34 -3.98 -12.26
N THR A 105 11.74 -5.13 -12.59
CA THR A 105 11.20 -5.41 -13.93
C THR A 105 9.98 -4.54 -14.27
N PHE A 106 9.11 -4.25 -13.30
CA PHE A 106 7.98 -3.34 -13.52
C PHE A 106 8.41 -1.87 -13.66
N MET A 107 9.49 -1.46 -13.00
CA MET A 107 10.06 -0.12 -13.19
C MET A 107 10.75 0.02 -14.55
N SER A 108 11.53 -0.96 -15.01
CA SER A 108 12.16 -0.88 -16.34
C SER A 108 11.14 -0.93 -17.47
N LYS A 109 9.98 -1.59 -17.26
CA LYS A 109 8.89 -1.64 -18.25
C LYS A 109 8.06 -0.36 -18.34
N LYS A 110 8.22 0.59 -17.41
CA LYS A 110 7.53 1.88 -17.45
C LYS A 110 8.35 2.97 -18.17
N GLU A 111 9.59 2.67 -18.53
CA GLU A 111 10.49 3.58 -19.27
C GLU A 111 10.59 3.28 -20.78
N GLU A 112 9.93 2.22 -21.28
CA GLU A 112 9.67 1.98 -22.72
C GLU A 112 8.21 2.34 -23.09
#